data_AF-A0A377LV78-F1
#
_entry.id   AF-A0A377LV78-F1
#
_cell.length_a   1.000
_cell.length_b   1.000
_cell.length_c   1.000
_cell.angle_alpha   90.00
_cell.angle_beta   90.00
_cell.angle_gamma   90.00
#
_symmetry.space_group_name_H-M   'P 1'
#
loop_
_entity.id
_entity.type
_entity.pdbx_description
1 polymer ?
#
loop_
_entity_poly.entity_id
_entity_poly.type
_entity_poly.pdbx_seq_one_letter_code
_entity_poly.pdbx_strand_id
1 'polypeptide(L)'
;MVFVWSRLTNGDPLFTLSQVALNDAIMIVAFAPIVGLLLGMSSISVPWDTLLISVVLYIIVPVILAQLLRRHLLKQGQAAFERAMQKIGPWSMAALLLTLVLLFAFQGEAIIRQPLVIAMLAVPILIQVFFNSGLAYWLNKRAGEKHSVACPSALIGASNFFELAVAAAISLFGLHSGAALATVVGVLVEVPVMLLVVRVVNRSKSWYERG
;
A
#
# COMPACT_ATOMS: atom_id res chain seq x y z
N MET A 1 0.32 -4.51 -0.97
CA MET A 1 1.43 -4.51 0.01
C MET A 1 1.02 -4.91 1.43
N VAL A 2 0.02 -4.25 2.03
CA VAL A 2 -0.47 -4.48 3.42
C VAL A 2 -0.59 -5.95 3.88
N PHE A 3 -1.15 -6.84 3.07
CA PHE A 3 -1.28 -8.26 3.42
C PHE A 3 0.06 -8.98 3.62
N VAL A 4 1.15 -8.47 3.05
CA VAL A 4 2.51 -8.96 3.31
C VAL A 4 2.93 -8.56 4.73
N TRP A 5 2.69 -7.31 5.12
CA TRP A 5 2.99 -6.82 6.47
C TRP A 5 2.27 -7.61 7.56
N SER A 6 0.96 -7.82 7.39
CA SER A 6 0.16 -8.67 8.29
C SER A 6 0.73 -10.09 8.39
N ARG A 7 1.09 -10.71 7.25
CA ARG A 7 1.71 -12.05 7.24
C ARG A 7 3.05 -12.08 7.98
N LEU A 8 3.90 -11.08 7.80
CA LEU A 8 5.19 -11.00 8.52
C LEU A 8 5.04 -10.78 10.03
N THR A 9 3.88 -10.28 10.49
CA THR A 9 3.58 -10.14 11.93
C THR A 9 2.67 -11.23 12.49
N ASN A 10 2.35 -12.28 11.72
CA ASN A 10 1.32 -13.28 12.10
C ASN A 10 -0.01 -12.63 12.47
N GLY A 11 -0.39 -11.58 11.74
CA GLY A 11 -1.61 -10.85 11.95
C GLY A 11 -2.85 -11.60 11.49
N ASP A 12 -4.00 -11.22 12.03
CA ASP A 12 -5.29 -11.80 11.68
C ASP A 12 -5.67 -11.45 10.22
N PRO A 13 -5.82 -12.46 9.33
CA PRO A 13 -6.13 -12.21 7.93
C PRO A 13 -7.52 -11.61 7.69
N LEU A 14 -8.51 -11.97 8.50
CA LEU A 14 -9.88 -11.47 8.38
C LEU A 14 -9.95 -10.01 8.78
N PHE A 15 -9.33 -9.66 9.91
CA PHE A 15 -9.22 -8.27 10.34
C PHE A 15 -8.47 -7.42 9.32
N THR A 16 -7.35 -7.93 8.79
CA THR A 16 -6.58 -7.26 7.72
C THR A 16 -7.47 -6.97 6.51
N LEU A 17 -8.25 -7.96 6.08
CA LEU A 17 -9.16 -7.82 4.94
C LEU A 17 -10.25 -6.78 5.21
N SER A 18 -10.89 -6.82 6.38
CA SER A 18 -11.92 -5.86 6.76
C SER A 18 -11.40 -4.43 6.81
N GLN A 19 -10.19 -4.21 7.34
CA GLN A 19 -9.60 -2.88 7.38
C GLN A 19 -9.24 -2.34 6.01
N VAL A 20 -8.67 -3.17 5.12
CA VAL A 20 -8.38 -2.76 3.74
C VAL A 20 -9.68 -2.40 3.02
N ALA A 21 -10.72 -3.23 3.14
CA ALA A 21 -12.02 -2.95 2.53
C ALA A 21 -12.64 -1.64 3.04
N LEU A 22 -12.55 -1.38 4.35
CA LEU A 22 -13.04 -0.13 4.95
C LEU A 22 -12.26 1.08 4.44
N ASN A 23 -10.92 0.99 4.41
CA ASN A 23 -10.06 2.04 3.89
C ASN A 23 -10.39 2.37 2.44
N ASP A 24 -10.54 1.35 1.59
CA ASP A 24 -10.83 1.53 0.17
C ASP A 24 -12.23 2.13 -0.05
N ALA A 25 -13.21 1.75 0.77
CA ALA A 25 -14.54 2.36 0.75
C ALA A 25 -14.50 3.85 1.13
N ILE A 26 -13.75 4.21 2.19
CA ILE A 26 -13.54 5.61 2.59
C ILE A 26 -12.83 6.38 1.47
N MET A 27 -11.85 5.76 0.80
CA MET A 27 -11.15 6.40 -0.31
C MET A 27 -12.10 6.78 -1.45
N ILE A 28 -13.04 5.89 -1.79
CA ILE A 28 -14.00 6.14 -2.88
C ILE A 28 -15.06 7.16 -2.47
N VAL A 29 -15.62 7.04 -1.27
CA VAL A 29 -16.80 7.83 -0.85
C VAL A 29 -16.44 9.19 -0.28
N ALA A 30 -15.27 9.32 0.37
CA ALA A 30 -14.87 10.56 1.02
C ALA A 30 -13.63 11.18 0.35
N PHE A 31 -12.53 10.43 0.24
CA PHE A 31 -11.25 11.00 -0.19
C PHE A 31 -11.28 11.50 -1.63
N ALA A 32 -11.71 10.67 -2.58
CA ALA A 32 -11.75 11.05 -4.00
C ALA A 32 -12.64 12.28 -4.28
N PRO A 33 -13.87 12.39 -3.71
CA PRO A 33 -14.67 13.61 -3.83
C PRO A 33 -14.01 14.85 -3.22
N ILE A 34 -13.40 14.73 -2.03
CA ILE A 34 -12.72 15.85 -1.37
C ILE A 34 -11.55 16.34 -2.23
N VAL A 35 -10.70 15.42 -2.71
CA VAL A 35 -9.57 15.77 -3.58
C VAL A 35 -10.06 16.39 -4.89
N GLY A 36 -11.11 15.84 -5.50
CA GLY A 36 -11.72 16.41 -6.71
C GLY A 36 -12.17 17.86 -6.49
N LEU A 37 -12.82 18.15 -5.35
CA LEU A 37 -13.22 19.51 -4.98
C LEU A 37 -12.01 20.44 -4.78
N LEU A 38 -11.00 19.99 -4.03
CA LEU A 38 -9.79 20.77 -3.74
C LEU A 38 -8.99 21.10 -5.01
N LEU A 39 -8.84 20.13 -5.92
CA LEU A 39 -8.17 20.33 -7.21
C LEU A 39 -8.97 21.26 -8.12
N GLY A 40 -10.30 21.13 -8.13
CA GLY A 40 -11.20 22.03 -8.84
C GLY A 40 -11.07 23.48 -8.37
N MET A 41 -10.99 23.70 -7.06
CA MET A 41 -10.74 25.04 -6.49
C MET A 41 -9.35 25.59 -6.84
N SER A 42 -8.36 24.72 -7.08
CA SER A 42 -7.00 25.10 -7.45
C SER A 42 -6.81 25.30 -8.96
N SER A 43 -7.89 25.25 -9.76
CA SER A 43 -7.87 25.33 -11.23
C SER A 43 -6.98 24.29 -11.93
N ILE A 44 -6.67 23.18 -11.24
CA ILE A 44 -5.91 22.07 -11.82
C ILE A 44 -6.90 21.18 -12.57
N SER A 45 -6.77 21.13 -13.91
CA SER A 45 -7.62 20.29 -14.74
C SER A 45 -7.30 18.80 -14.51
N VAL A 46 -8.29 18.04 -14.04
CA VAL A 46 -8.18 16.60 -13.86
C VAL A 46 -8.56 15.90 -15.18
N PRO A 47 -7.69 15.08 -15.78
CA PRO A 47 -8.00 14.34 -17.01
C PRO A 47 -8.83 13.10 -16.68
N TRP A 48 -10.14 13.32 -16.50
CA TRP A 48 -11.10 12.29 -16.10
C TRP A 48 -11.14 11.10 -17.06
N ASP A 49 -11.00 11.33 -18.36
CA ASP A 49 -11.00 10.25 -19.35
C ASP A 49 -9.84 9.27 -19.14
N THR A 50 -8.62 9.82 -18.97
CA THR A 50 -7.42 9.02 -18.71
C THR A 50 -7.51 8.30 -17.37
N LEU A 51 -8.04 8.95 -16.33
CA LEU A 51 -8.26 8.33 -15.02
C LEU A 51 -9.26 7.18 -15.10
N LEU A 52 -10.41 7.38 -15.76
CA LEU A 52 -11.43 6.35 -15.92
C LEU A 52 -10.90 5.14 -16.71
N ILE A 53 -10.22 5.38 -17.82
CA ILE A 53 -9.58 4.31 -18.60
C ILE A 53 -8.56 3.55 -17.73
N SER A 54 -7.74 4.27 -16.97
CA SER A 54 -6.74 3.67 -16.08
C SER A 54 -7.40 2.81 -14.99
N VAL A 55 -8.47 3.28 -14.35
CA VAL A 55 -9.22 2.52 -13.33
C VAL A 55 -9.83 1.27 -13.95
N VAL A 56 -10.44 1.38 -15.13
CA VAL A 56 -11.05 0.22 -15.80
C VAL A 56 -9.99 -0.82 -16.15
N LEU A 57 -8.88 -0.41 -16.76
CA LEU A 57 -7.82 -1.32 -17.21
C LEU A 57 -6.98 -1.90 -16.07
N TYR A 58 -6.60 -1.09 -15.07
CA TYR A 58 -5.71 -1.54 -14.00
C TYR A 58 -6.44 -2.15 -12.79
N ILE A 59 -7.74 -1.88 -12.61
CA ILE A 59 -8.51 -2.39 -11.46
C ILE A 59 -9.65 -3.29 -11.92
N ILE A 60 -10.59 -2.76 -12.71
CA ILE A 60 -11.85 -3.47 -12.99
C ILE A 60 -11.60 -4.75 -13.81
N VAL A 61 -10.85 -4.66 -14.90
CA VAL A 61 -10.55 -5.81 -15.76
C VAL A 61 -9.80 -6.92 -14.99
N PRO A 62 -8.70 -6.65 -14.27
CA PRO A 62 -8.01 -7.65 -13.44
C PRO A 62 -8.91 -8.29 -12.38
N VAL A 63 -9.76 -7.51 -11.71
CA VAL A 63 -10.69 -8.03 -10.70
C VAL A 63 -11.72 -8.98 -11.32
N ILE A 64 -12.29 -8.63 -12.49
CA ILE A 64 -13.23 -9.51 -13.21
C ILE A 64 -12.54 -10.82 -13.57
N LEU A 65 -11.34 -10.76 -14.17
CA LEU A 65 -10.57 -11.95 -14.52
C LEU A 65 -10.25 -12.81 -13.29
N ALA A 66 -9.86 -12.19 -12.18
CA ALA A 66 -9.58 -12.89 -10.93
C ALA A 66 -10.83 -13.57 -10.36
N GLN A 67 -12.00 -12.94 -10.40
CA GLN A 67 -13.26 -13.55 -9.95
C GLN A 67 -13.71 -14.70 -10.85
N LEU A 68 -13.55 -14.58 -12.17
CA LEU A 68 -13.84 -15.65 -13.11
C LEU A 68 -12.92 -16.87 -12.88
N LEU A 69 -11.61 -16.63 -12.73
CA LEU A 69 -10.63 -17.67 -12.38
C LEU A 69 -10.95 -18.34 -11.04
N ARG A 70 -11.26 -17.54 -10.00
CA ARG A 70 -11.65 -18.05 -8.68
C ARG A 70 -12.88 -18.93 -8.77
N ARG A 71 -13.93 -18.50 -9.46
CA ARG A 71 -15.15 -19.29 -9.67
C ARG A 71 -14.85 -20.60 -10.39
N HIS A 72 -13.99 -20.57 -11.41
CA HIS A 72 -13.60 -21.78 -12.15
C HIS A 72 -12.81 -22.76 -11.28
N LEU A 73 -11.83 -22.27 -10.51
CA LEU A 73 -11.00 -23.10 -9.62
C LEU A 73 -11.80 -23.70 -8.45
N LEU A 74 -12.72 -22.94 -7.86
CA LEU A 74 -13.58 -23.45 -6.78
C LEU A 74 -14.55 -24.53 -7.26
N LYS A 75 -14.99 -24.51 -8.53
CA LYS A 75 -15.75 -25.61 -9.14
C LYS A 75 -14.95 -26.91 -9.22
N GLN A 76 -13.63 -26.83 -9.32
CA GLN A 76 -12.72 -27.98 -9.33
C GLN A 76 -12.36 -28.48 -7.92
N GLY A 77 -12.89 -27.82 -6.88
CA GLY A 77 -12.67 -28.15 -5.47
C GLY A 77 -11.63 -27.25 -4.79
N GLN A 78 -11.74 -27.16 -3.46
CA GLN A 78 -10.90 -26.29 -2.62
C GLN A 78 -9.39 -26.55 -2.81
N ALA A 79 -9.00 -27.82 -2.95
CA ALA A 79 -7.60 -28.20 -3.16
C ALA A 79 -7.03 -27.72 -4.51
N ALA A 80 -7.86 -27.52 -5.54
CA ALA A 80 -7.42 -26.97 -6.82
C ALA A 80 -7.15 -25.47 -6.70
N PHE A 81 -8.03 -24.74 -5.99
CA PHE A 81 -7.85 -23.33 -5.67
C PHE A 81 -6.58 -23.08 -4.83
N GLU A 82 -6.37 -23.87 -3.78
CA GLU A 82 -5.18 -23.73 -2.92
C GLU A 82 -3.88 -24.00 -3.69
N ARG A 83 -3.83 -25.04 -4.53
CA ARG A 83 -2.68 -25.31 -5.40
C ARG A 83 -2.39 -24.17 -6.37
N ALA A 84 -3.43 -23.58 -6.97
CA ALA A 84 -3.26 -22.42 -7.85
C ALA A 84 -2.74 -21.20 -7.07
N MET A 85 -3.26 -20.95 -5.87
CA MET A 85 -2.85 -19.83 -5.02
C MET A 85 -1.39 -19.96 -4.57
N GLN A 86 -0.94 -21.17 -4.23
CA GLN A 86 0.48 -21.45 -3.92
C GLN A 86 1.39 -21.21 -5.12
N LYS A 87 0.96 -21.56 -6.34
CA LYS A 87 1.73 -21.32 -7.57
C LYS A 87 1.81 -19.82 -7.94
N ILE A 88 0.72 -19.06 -7.77
CA ILE A 88 0.64 -17.65 -8.16
C ILE A 88 1.34 -16.73 -7.14
N GLY A 89 1.36 -17.10 -5.85
CA GLY A 89 1.95 -16.30 -4.78
C GLY A 89 3.36 -15.76 -5.09
N PRO A 90 4.33 -16.60 -5.51
CA PRO A 90 5.67 -16.14 -5.90
C PRO A 90 5.67 -15.15 -7.07
N TRP A 91 4.81 -15.34 -8.07
CA TRP A 91 4.71 -14.42 -9.23
C TRP A 91 4.21 -13.04 -8.82
N SER A 92 3.27 -12.96 -7.87
CA SER A 92 2.81 -11.68 -7.34
C SER A 92 3.94 -10.91 -6.64
N MET A 93 4.76 -11.59 -5.84
CA MET A 93 5.94 -10.99 -5.21
C MET A 93 7.00 -10.60 -6.23
N ALA A 94 7.26 -11.45 -7.22
CA ALA A 94 8.20 -11.15 -8.31
C ALA A 94 7.76 -9.94 -9.13
N ALA A 95 6.47 -9.83 -9.47
CA ALA A 95 5.92 -8.68 -10.18
C ALA A 95 6.05 -7.39 -9.35
N LEU A 96 5.72 -7.43 -8.06
CA LEU A 96 5.90 -6.29 -7.15
C LEU A 96 7.38 -5.84 -7.11
N LEU A 97 8.30 -6.77 -6.88
CA LEU A 97 9.74 -6.48 -6.84
C LEU A 97 10.24 -5.96 -8.18
N LEU A 98 9.79 -6.51 -9.30
CA LEU A 98 10.12 -6.04 -10.63
C LEU A 98 9.66 -4.59 -10.83
N THR A 99 8.43 -4.25 -10.43
CA THR A 99 7.93 -2.87 -10.47
C THR A 99 8.82 -1.94 -9.65
N LEU A 100 9.21 -2.34 -8.42
CA LEU A 100 10.13 -1.57 -7.59
C LEU A 100 11.47 -1.32 -8.28
N VAL A 101 12.09 -2.38 -8.81
CA VAL A 101 13.36 -2.30 -9.52
C VAL A 101 13.26 -1.37 -10.73
N LEU A 102 12.19 -1.48 -11.53
CA LEU A 102 11.98 -0.61 -12.69
C LEU A 102 11.79 0.86 -12.30
N LEU A 103 11.01 1.13 -11.25
CA LEU A 103 10.81 2.50 -10.76
C LEU A 103 12.12 3.14 -10.30
N PHE A 104 12.97 2.38 -9.59
CA PHE A 104 14.28 2.87 -9.17
C PHE A 104 15.27 2.99 -10.32
N ALA A 105 15.23 2.08 -11.29
CA ALA A 105 16.06 2.17 -12.48
C ALA A 105 15.73 3.44 -13.29
N PHE A 106 14.44 3.79 -13.42
CA PHE A 106 14.03 4.99 -14.16
C PHE A 106 14.24 6.29 -13.40
N GLN A 107 14.13 6.31 -12.07
CA GLN A 107 14.30 7.52 -11.26
C GLN A 107 15.68 7.65 -10.59
N GLY A 108 16.58 6.68 -10.77
CA GLY A 108 17.86 6.61 -10.06
C GLY A 108 18.74 7.86 -10.23
N GLU A 109 18.80 8.41 -11.45
CA GLU A 109 19.58 9.61 -11.73
C GLU A 109 19.01 10.84 -11.01
N ALA A 110 17.69 11.01 -10.99
CA ALA A 110 17.03 12.10 -10.28
C ALA A 110 17.24 12.00 -8.76
N ILE A 111 17.20 10.78 -8.21
CA ILE A 111 17.45 10.50 -6.79
C ILE A 111 18.88 10.93 -6.40
N ILE A 112 19.88 10.62 -7.22
CA ILE A 112 21.28 10.96 -6.96
C ILE A 112 21.53 12.46 -7.11
N ARG A 113 20.94 13.10 -8.13
CA ARG A 113 21.15 14.53 -8.43
C ARG A 113 20.49 15.48 -7.43
N GLN A 114 19.44 15.06 -6.72
CA GLN A 114 18.64 15.93 -5.85
C GLN A 114 18.55 15.46 -4.38
N PRO A 115 19.67 15.23 -3.67
CA PRO A 115 19.66 14.61 -2.34
C PRO A 115 18.89 15.41 -1.29
N LEU A 116 18.90 16.74 -1.39
CA LEU A 116 18.13 17.62 -0.50
C LEU A 116 16.62 17.45 -0.67
N VAL A 117 16.14 17.27 -1.90
CA VAL A 117 14.71 17.02 -2.18
C VAL A 117 14.33 15.65 -1.62
N ILE A 118 15.19 14.64 -1.79
CA ILE A 118 14.98 13.31 -1.22
C ILE A 118 14.86 13.37 0.30
N ALA A 119 15.78 14.09 0.97
CA ALA A 119 15.72 14.26 2.42
C ALA A 119 14.44 14.99 2.86
N MET A 120 14.06 16.04 2.15
CA MET A 120 12.85 16.82 2.43
C MET A 120 11.57 15.99 2.28
N LEU A 121 11.54 15.03 1.35
CA LEU A 121 10.43 14.08 1.19
C LEU A 121 10.49 12.94 2.23
N ALA A 122 11.68 12.43 2.53
CA ALA A 122 11.88 11.30 3.43
C ALA A 122 11.52 11.64 4.88
N VAL A 123 11.86 12.84 5.36
CA VAL A 123 11.63 13.24 6.76
C VAL A 123 10.16 13.20 7.15
N PRO A 124 9.22 13.84 6.41
CA PRO A 124 7.79 13.74 6.69
C PRO A 124 7.27 12.30 6.65
N ILE A 125 7.74 11.50 5.69
CA ILE A 125 7.32 10.10 5.55
C ILE A 125 7.79 9.25 6.73
N LEU A 126 9.03 9.44 7.19
CA LEU A 126 9.55 8.77 8.39
C LEU A 126 8.72 9.13 9.62
N ILE A 127 8.45 10.43 9.82
CA ILE A 127 7.64 10.90 10.93
C ILE A 127 6.25 10.27 10.85
N GLN A 128 5.58 10.32 9.69
CA GLN A 128 4.27 9.74 9.48
C GLN A 128 4.27 8.24 9.82
N VAL A 129 5.20 7.46 9.27
CA VAL A 129 5.20 6.00 9.45
C VAL A 129 5.42 5.64 10.91
N PHE A 130 6.42 6.23 11.59
CA PHE A 130 6.67 5.93 12.99
C PHE A 130 5.57 6.44 13.91
N PHE A 131 5.06 7.64 13.66
CA PHE A 131 3.99 8.22 14.47
C PHE A 131 2.69 7.43 14.32
N ASN A 132 2.22 7.20 13.09
CA ASN A 132 0.96 6.49 12.85
C ASN A 132 1.04 5.05 13.33
N SER A 133 2.11 4.32 13.01
CA SER A 133 2.26 2.92 13.46
C SER A 133 2.39 2.84 14.98
N GLY A 134 3.19 3.71 15.60
CA GLY A 134 3.36 3.76 17.05
C GLY A 134 2.07 4.12 17.78
N LEU A 135 1.37 5.16 17.31
CA LEU A 135 0.10 5.60 17.87
C LEU A 135 -0.96 4.51 17.72
N ALA A 136 -1.14 3.95 16.53
CA ALA A 136 -2.11 2.89 16.30
C ALA A 136 -1.80 1.65 17.15
N TYR A 137 -0.53 1.21 17.21
CA TYR A 137 -0.13 0.07 18.03
C TYR A 137 -0.42 0.31 19.52
N TRP A 138 -0.14 1.51 20.01
CA TRP A 138 -0.42 1.88 21.39
C TRP A 138 -1.91 2.03 21.70
N LEU A 139 -2.71 2.60 20.78
CA LEU A 139 -4.16 2.71 20.92
C LEU A 139 -4.82 1.32 20.96
N ASN A 140 -4.39 0.40 20.10
CA ASN A 140 -4.86 -0.99 20.13
C ASN A 140 -4.54 -1.66 21.48
N LYS A 141 -3.34 -1.41 22.03
CA LYS A 141 -2.99 -1.92 23.36
C LYS A 141 -3.92 -1.37 24.44
N ARG A 142 -4.20 -0.06 24.41
CA ARG A 142 -5.12 0.58 25.36
C ARG A 142 -6.56 0.11 25.23
N ALA A 143 -6.98 -0.27 24.02
CA ALA A 143 -8.29 -0.87 23.77
C ALA A 143 -8.37 -2.35 24.21
N GLY A 144 -7.25 -2.97 24.62
CA GLY A 144 -7.21 -4.38 25.01
C GLY A 144 -7.20 -5.34 23.82
N GLU A 145 -6.88 -4.86 22.61
CA GLU A 145 -6.87 -5.68 21.41
C GLU A 145 -5.71 -6.68 21.40
N LYS A 146 -5.95 -7.86 20.83
CA LYS A 146 -4.91 -8.90 20.70
C LYS A 146 -3.77 -8.40 19.82
N HIS A 147 -2.55 -8.84 20.11
CA HIS A 147 -1.36 -8.52 19.30
C HIS A 147 -1.59 -8.84 17.81
N SER A 148 -2.22 -9.97 17.49
CA SER A 148 -2.55 -10.36 16.11
C SER A 148 -3.49 -9.39 15.37
N VAL A 149 -4.25 -8.56 16.08
CA VAL A 149 -5.14 -7.52 15.52
C VAL A 149 -4.41 -6.17 15.48
N ALA A 150 -3.67 -5.87 16.55
CA ALA A 150 -2.92 -4.63 16.69
C ALA A 150 -1.80 -4.47 15.65
N CYS A 151 -1.12 -5.55 15.27
CA CYS A 151 -0.03 -5.47 14.29
C CYS A 151 -0.53 -5.07 12.91
N PRO A 152 -1.53 -5.76 12.31
CA PRO A 152 -2.16 -5.29 11.08
C PRO A 152 -2.69 -3.88 11.21
N SER A 153 -3.37 -3.53 12.31
CA SER A 153 -3.92 -2.19 12.48
C SER A 153 -2.84 -1.10 12.45
N ALA A 154 -1.71 -1.33 13.12
CA ALA A 154 -0.60 -0.39 13.14
C ALA A 154 0.08 -0.24 11.77
N LEU A 155 0.24 -1.35 11.06
CA LEU A 155 0.89 -1.37 9.75
C LEU A 155 -0.03 -0.79 8.67
N ILE A 156 -1.33 -1.06 8.72
CA ILE A 156 -2.32 -0.51 7.80
C ILE A 156 -2.41 1.01 7.95
N GLY A 157 -2.52 1.51 9.19
CA GLY A 157 -2.63 2.95 9.44
C GLY A 157 -1.39 3.75 9.05
N ALA A 158 -0.24 3.09 8.88
CA ALA A 158 1.02 3.72 8.48
C ALA A 158 1.33 3.59 6.98
N SER A 159 0.77 2.59 6.28
CA SER A 159 1.16 2.27 4.91
C SER A 159 0.42 3.10 3.87
N ASN A 160 1.09 3.43 2.77
CA ASN A 160 0.51 4.18 1.66
C ASN A 160 0.32 3.31 0.39
N PHE A 161 -0.58 3.73 -0.49
CA PHE A 161 -0.88 3.07 -1.77
C PHE A 161 0.01 3.61 -2.91
N PHE A 162 1.31 3.35 -2.83
CA PHE A 162 2.22 3.92 -3.82
C PHE A 162 2.07 3.36 -5.22
N GLU A 163 1.71 2.09 -5.39
CA GLU A 163 1.62 1.50 -6.73
C GLU A 163 0.58 2.27 -7.59
N LEU A 164 -0.56 2.62 -6.99
CA LEU A 164 -1.57 3.47 -7.61
C LEU A 164 -1.11 4.94 -7.72
N ALA A 165 -0.45 5.47 -6.69
CA ALA A 165 0.03 6.86 -6.69
C ALA A 165 1.07 7.10 -7.79
N VAL A 166 2.02 6.18 -7.98
CA VAL A 166 3.03 6.23 -9.04
C VAL A 166 2.37 6.14 -10.41
N ALA A 167 1.43 5.21 -10.61
CA ALA A 167 0.71 5.07 -11.87
C ALA A 167 -0.05 6.37 -12.23
N ALA A 168 -0.73 6.97 -11.27
CA ALA A 168 -1.41 8.26 -11.44
C ALA A 168 -0.42 9.40 -11.67
N ALA A 169 0.68 9.49 -10.93
CA ALA A 169 1.66 10.56 -11.09
C ALA A 169 2.31 10.52 -12.48
N ILE A 170 2.67 9.33 -12.97
CA ILE A 170 3.24 9.15 -14.31
C ILE A 170 2.19 9.49 -15.40
N SER A 171 0.94 9.06 -15.24
CA SER A 171 -0.10 9.31 -16.26
C SER A 171 -0.51 10.78 -16.34
N LEU A 172 -0.53 11.49 -15.21
CA LEU A 172 -0.97 12.88 -15.13
C LEU A 172 0.16 13.89 -15.39
N PHE A 173 1.33 13.64 -14.83
CA PHE A 173 2.43 14.62 -14.81
C PHE A 173 3.66 14.15 -15.61
N GLY A 174 3.67 12.89 -16.07
CA GLY A 174 4.80 12.31 -16.79
C GLY A 174 5.88 11.73 -15.86
N LEU A 175 6.71 10.86 -16.44
CA LEU A 175 7.74 10.10 -15.72
C LEU A 175 8.80 10.99 -15.05
N HIS A 176 9.20 12.08 -15.70
CA HIS A 176 10.24 12.99 -15.22
C HIS A 176 9.74 14.09 -14.30
N SER A 177 8.46 14.05 -13.89
CA SER A 177 7.90 15.05 -12.99
C SER A 177 8.37 14.88 -11.55
N GLY A 178 8.38 15.98 -10.79
CA GLY A 178 8.60 15.95 -9.35
C GLY A 178 7.54 15.13 -8.60
N ALA A 179 6.30 15.05 -9.14
CA ALA A 179 5.24 14.21 -8.59
C ALA A 179 5.59 12.72 -8.73
N ALA A 180 6.04 12.29 -9.91
CA ALA A 180 6.49 10.92 -10.12
C ALA A 180 7.71 10.59 -9.24
N LEU A 181 8.68 11.50 -9.14
CA LEU A 181 9.83 11.34 -8.24
C LEU A 181 9.37 11.17 -6.78
N ALA A 182 8.47 12.02 -6.28
CA ALA A 182 8.00 11.96 -4.91
C ALA A 182 7.33 10.61 -4.57
N THR A 183 6.52 10.08 -5.48
CA THR A 183 5.88 8.78 -5.29
C THR A 183 6.88 7.62 -5.23
N VAL A 184 7.92 7.62 -6.07
CA VAL A 184 8.98 6.59 -6.05
C VAL A 184 9.86 6.68 -4.81
N VAL A 185 10.19 7.90 -4.39
CA VAL A 185 10.95 8.16 -3.15
C VAL A 185 10.16 7.72 -1.93
N GLY A 186 8.85 7.92 -1.93
CA GLY A 186 8.00 7.44 -0.85
C GLY A 186 8.11 5.92 -0.67
N VAL A 187 8.10 5.17 -1.77
CA VAL A 187 8.31 3.72 -1.73
C VAL A 187 9.71 3.34 -1.22
N LEU A 188 10.74 4.06 -1.67
CA LEU A 188 12.13 3.83 -1.26
C LEU A 188 12.29 3.92 0.26
N VAL A 189 11.61 4.89 0.87
CA VAL A 189 11.69 5.16 2.30
C VAL A 189 10.73 4.26 3.08
N GLU A 190 9.49 4.11 2.64
CA GLU A 190 8.47 3.39 3.40
C GLU A 190 8.79 1.90 3.52
N VAL A 191 9.18 1.22 2.43
CA VAL A 191 9.33 -0.25 2.44
C VAL A 191 10.36 -0.71 3.50
N PRO A 192 11.59 -0.15 3.58
CA PRO A 192 12.54 -0.49 4.64
C PRO A 192 12.03 -0.15 6.04
N VAL A 193 11.37 0.99 6.19
CA VAL A 193 10.86 1.46 7.49
C VAL A 193 9.73 0.56 7.98
N MET A 194 8.83 0.15 7.09
CA MET A 194 7.76 -0.80 7.39
C MET A 194 8.32 -2.16 7.83
N LEU A 195 9.37 -2.66 7.16
CA LEU A 195 10.07 -3.88 7.60
C LEU A 195 10.72 -3.71 8.98
N LEU A 196 11.24 -2.52 9.29
CA LEU A 196 11.74 -2.20 10.63
C LEU A 196 10.61 -2.19 11.67
N VAL A 197 9.47 -1.57 11.37
CA VAL A 197 8.28 -1.55 12.25
C VAL A 197 7.78 -2.98 12.50
N VAL A 198 7.67 -3.81 11.46
CA VAL A 198 7.35 -5.24 11.57
C VAL A 198 8.30 -5.93 12.56
N ARG A 199 9.62 -5.70 12.43
CA ARG A 199 10.63 -6.28 13.33
C ARG A 199 10.45 -5.80 14.77
N VAL A 200 10.16 -4.51 14.98
CA VAL A 200 9.94 -3.92 16.30
C VAL A 200 8.69 -4.52 16.95
N VAL A 201 7.57 -4.53 16.23
CA VAL A 201 6.27 -5.03 16.71
C VAL A 201 6.31 -6.53 17.05
N ASN A 202 7.03 -7.33 16.25
CA ASN A 202 7.25 -8.75 16.54
C ASN A 202 8.09 -8.96 17.82
N ARG A 203 9.13 -8.13 18.02
CA ARG A 203 9.98 -8.19 19.22
C ARG A 203 9.28 -7.68 20.48
N SER A 204 8.36 -6.74 20.35
CA SER A 204 7.61 -6.17 21.47
C SER A 204 6.41 -7.01 21.91
N LYS A 205 6.16 -8.18 21.30
CA LYS A 205 5.02 -9.04 21.62
C LYS A 205 4.88 -9.34 23.11
N SER A 206 5.97 -9.74 23.77
CA SER A 206 5.93 -10.04 25.21
C SER A 206 5.58 -8.82 26.07
N TRP A 207 5.99 -7.62 25.66
CA TRP A 207 5.60 -6.38 26.32
C TRP A 207 4.14 -6.02 26.06
N TYR A 208 3.68 -6.29 24.85
CA TYR A 208 2.32 -6.01 24.43
C TYR A 208 1.32 -6.86 25.23
N GLU A 209 1.59 -8.16 25.40
CA GLU A 209 0.70 -9.11 26.09
C GLU A 209 0.69 -8.99 27.63
N ARG A 210 1.55 -8.13 28.21
CA ARG A 210 1.65 -7.95 29.67
C ARG A 210 0.64 -6.95 30.28
N GLY A 211 -0.06 -6.18 29.46
CA GLY A 211 -1.04 -5.19 29.92
C GLY A 211 -2.29 -5.27 29.07
#